data_AF-X1VEV5-F1
#
_entry.id   AF-X1VEV5-F1
#
_cell.length_a   1.000
_cell.length_b   1.000
_cell.length_c   1.000
_cell.angle_alpha   90.00
_cell.angle_beta   90.00
_cell.angle_gamma   90.00
#
_symmetry.space_group_name_H-M   'P 1'
#
loop_
_entity.id
_entity.type
_entity.pdbx_description
1 polymer ?
#
loop_
_entity_poly.entity_id
_entity_poly.type
_entity_poly.pdbx_seq_one_letter_code
_entity_poly.pdbx_strand_id
1 'polypeptide(L)'
;MLARRLQSLFVLLVIIILLGAWLGLSDETLGRIAELFAVYVIIPTITSIVSGMIVEAVGGGFLKSILFVVEIKGFPFSISAFAIAVVVLKFLIFY
;
A
#
# COMPACT_ATOMS: atom_id res chain seq x y z
N MET A 1 -5.63 -4.03 12.37
CA MET A 1 -5.69 -4.28 10.91
C MET A 1 -4.31 -4.31 10.24
N LEU A 2 -3.38 -3.43 10.61
CA LEU A 2 -1.99 -3.40 10.11
C LEU A 2 -1.30 -4.78 10.18
N ALA A 3 -1.29 -5.38 11.37
CA ALA A 3 -0.63 -6.65 11.62
C ALA A 3 -1.14 -7.77 10.69
N ARG A 4 -2.45 -7.81 10.41
CA ARG A 4 -3.03 -8.81 9.49
C ARG A 4 -2.56 -8.60 8.05
N ARG A 5 -2.45 -7.36 7.57
CA ARG A 5 -1.96 -7.06 6.21
C ARG A 5 -0.47 -7.41 6.05
N LEU A 6 0.35 -7.04 7.04
CA LEU A 6 1.77 -7.40 7.05
C LEU A 6 1.95 -8.92 7.15
N GLN A 7 1.12 -9.60 7.95
CA GLN A 7 1.12 -11.06 8.04
C GLN A 7 0.78 -11.71 6.70
N SER A 8 -0.23 -11.22 5.98
CA SER A 8 -0.57 -11.74 4.64
C SER A 8 0.58 -11.55 3.63
N LEU A 9 1.26 -10.40 3.65
CA LEU A 9 2.42 -10.15 2.80
C LEU A 9 3.60 -11.06 3.16
N PHE A 10 3.83 -11.30 4.44
CA PHE A 10 4.86 -12.23 4.90
C PHE A 10 4.57 -13.66 4.47
N VAL A 11 3.32 -14.13 4.63
CA VAL A 11 2.90 -15.46 4.16
C VAL A 11 3.09 -15.59 2.65
N LEU A 12 2.75 -14.56 1.88
CA LEU A 12 2.98 -14.53 0.44
C LEU A 12 4.47 -14.67 0.08
N LEU A 13 5.35 -13.92 0.77
CA LEU A 13 6.80 -14.03 0.59
C LEU A 13 7.30 -15.44 0.87
N VAL A 14 6.86 -16.05 1.98
CA VAL A 14 7.25 -17.41 2.33
C VAL A 14 6.82 -18.39 1.25
N ILE A 15 5.59 -18.27 0.72
CA ILE A 15 5.12 -19.12 -0.38
C ILE A 15 5.99 -18.94 -1.64
N ILE A 16 6.33 -17.70 -2.01
CA ILE A 16 7.18 -17.41 -3.18
C ILE A 16 8.57 -18.05 -3.00
N ILE A 17 9.17 -17.93 -1.82
CA ILE A 17 10.49 -18.50 -1.53
C ILE A 17 10.43 -20.04 -1.58
N LEU A 18 9.43 -20.65 -0.96
CA LEU A 18 9.26 -22.11 -0.95
C LEU A 18 9.02 -22.66 -2.35
N LEU A 19 8.21 -21.98 -3.17
CA LEU A 19 8.01 -22.33 -4.57
C LEU A 19 9.29 -22.16 -5.38
N GLY A 20 10.03 -21.06 -5.17
CA GLY A 20 11.32 -20.83 -5.81
C GLY A 20 12.35 -21.91 -5.48
N ALA A 21 12.43 -22.31 -4.21
CA ALA A 21 13.29 -23.41 -3.78
C ALA A 21 12.87 -24.74 -4.40
N TRP A 22 11.56 -25.01 -4.46
CA TRP A 22 11.03 -26.22 -5.11
C TRP A 22 11.33 -26.28 -6.61
N LEU A 23 11.37 -25.11 -7.28
CA LEU A 23 11.77 -24.97 -8.68
C LEU A 23 13.30 -25.00 -8.87
N GLY A 24 14.08 -25.17 -7.81
CA GLY A 24 15.54 -25.28 -7.86
C GLY A 24 16.27 -23.95 -8.03
N LEU A 25 15.66 -22.83 -7.64
CA LEU A 25 16.35 -21.54 -7.62
C LEU A 25 17.51 -21.58 -6.62
N SER A 26 18.63 -20.95 -6.97
CA SER A 26 19.79 -20.83 -6.08
C SER A 26 19.48 -19.96 -4.86
N ASP A 27 20.19 -20.21 -3.76
CA ASP A 27 20.08 -19.41 -2.53
C ASP A 27 20.32 -17.92 -2.79
N GLU A 28 21.22 -17.58 -3.72
CA GLU A 28 21.47 -16.19 -4.13
C GLU A 28 20.24 -15.55 -4.79
N THR A 29 19.53 -16.31 -5.64
CA THR A 29 18.32 -15.84 -6.32
C THR A 29 17.18 -15.64 -5.33
N LEU A 30 17.00 -16.59 -4.40
CA LEU A 30 16.00 -16.49 -3.33
C LEU A 30 16.30 -15.31 -2.40
N GLY A 31 17.57 -15.08 -2.07
CA GLY A 31 18.02 -13.92 -1.30
C GLY A 31 17.68 -12.60 -1.98
N ARG A 32 17.94 -12.48 -3.29
CA ARG A 32 17.54 -11.30 -4.08
C ARG A 32 16.04 -11.11 -4.13
N ILE A 33 15.25 -12.18 -4.28
CA ILE A 33 13.78 -12.08 -4.26
C ILE A 33 13.30 -11.54 -2.91
N ALA A 34 13.87 -12.01 -1.80
CA ALA A 34 13.53 -11.52 -0.46
C ALA A 34 13.91 -10.04 -0.27
N GLU A 35 15.08 -9.63 -0.75
CA GLU A 35 15.52 -8.23 -0.71
C GLU A 35 14.61 -7.32 -1.55
N LEU A 36 14.31 -7.72 -2.79
CA LEU A 36 13.38 -7.00 -3.66
C LEU A 36 11.99 -6.90 -3.02
N PHE A 37 11.52 -7.97 -2.37
CA PHE A 37 10.25 -7.92 -1.67
C PHE A 37 10.28 -6.92 -0.50
N ALA A 38 11.35 -6.89 0.28
CA ALA A 38 11.49 -5.92 1.36
C ALA A 38 11.46 -4.47 0.85
N VAL A 39 12.23 -4.19 -0.21
CA VAL A 39 12.38 -2.84 -0.79
C VAL A 39 11.13 -2.38 -1.50
N TYR A 40 10.52 -3.22 -2.34
CA TYR A 40 9.42 -2.80 -3.21
C TYR A 40 8.02 -3.07 -2.63
N VAL A 41 7.91 -3.92 -1.61
CA VAL A 41 6.60 -4.28 -1.03
C VAL A 41 6.49 -3.81 0.41
N ILE A 42 7.43 -4.17 1.28
CA ILE A 42 7.31 -3.85 2.71
C ILE A 42 7.48 -2.36 2.99
N ILE A 43 8.57 -1.75 2.51
CA ILE A 43 8.83 -0.32 2.76
C ILE A 43 7.68 0.56 2.23
N PRO A 44 7.21 0.43 0.98
CA PRO A 44 6.11 1.25 0.48
C PRO A 44 4.79 0.98 1.21
N THR A 45 4.54 -0.26 1.64
CA THR A 45 3.35 -0.60 2.43
C THR A 45 3.36 0.11 3.77
N ILE A 46 4.48 0.06 4.51
CA ILE A 46 4.61 0.73 5.80
C ILE A 46 4.45 2.24 5.63
N THR A 47 5.19 2.83 4.69
CA THR A 47 5.14 4.27 4.40
C THR A 47 3.73 4.70 4.01
N SER A 48 3.05 3.96 3.12
CA SER A 48 1.65 4.21 2.74
C SER A 48 0.70 4.22 3.94
N ILE A 49 0.91 3.35 4.92
CA ILE A 49 0.06 3.27 6.11
C ILE A 49 0.36 4.42 7.07
N VAL A 50 1.63 4.70 7.33
CA VAL A 50 2.03 5.84 8.17
C VAL A 50 1.49 7.15 7.58
N SER A 51 1.63 7.35 6.28
CA SER A 51 1.04 8.49 5.55
C SER A 51 -0.46 8.60 5.76
N GLY A 52 -1.19 7.49 5.63
CA GLY A 52 -2.63 7.47 5.89
C GLY A 52 -2.98 7.83 7.33
N MET A 53 -2.21 7.35 8.31
CA MET A 53 -2.39 7.68 9.72
C MET A 53 -2.12 9.16 10.01
N ILE A 54 -1.11 9.75 9.38
CA ILE A 54 -0.80 11.19 9.53
C ILE A 54 -1.96 12.04 8.99
N VAL A 55 -2.45 11.74 7.78
CA VAL A 55 -3.59 12.49 7.19
C VAL A 55 -4.84 12.33 8.05
N GLU A 56 -5.09 11.12 8.58
CA GLU A 56 -6.19 10.86 9.49
C GLU A 56 -6.08 11.69 10.77
N ALA A 57 -4.88 11.75 11.36
CA ALA A 57 -4.62 12.47 12.61
C ALA A 57 -4.70 13.99 12.47
N VAL A 58 -4.21 14.54 11.36
CA VAL A 58 -4.14 16.00 11.15
C VAL A 58 -5.50 16.60 10.80
N GLY A 59 -6.33 15.88 10.05
CA GLY A 59 -7.58 16.44 9.55
C GLY A 59 -8.58 15.42 9.01
N GLY A 60 -8.44 14.15 9.35
CA GLY A 60 -9.23 13.05 8.77
C GLY A 60 -10.74 13.29 8.86
N GLY A 61 -11.24 13.72 10.01
CA GLY A 61 -12.67 14.00 10.20
C GLY A 61 -13.19 15.11 9.29
N PHE A 62 -12.47 16.23 9.22
CA PHE A 62 -12.81 17.36 8.35
C PHE A 62 -12.72 16.97 6.86
N LEU A 63 -11.62 16.35 6.45
CA LEU A 63 -11.39 15.94 5.05
C LEU A 63 -12.37 14.86 4.57
N LYS A 64 -12.89 14.02 5.47
CA LYS A 64 -13.93 13.04 5.13
C LYS A 64 -15.31 13.66 4.96
N SER A 65 -15.58 14.80 5.61
CA SER A 65 -16.85 15.53 5.45
C SER A 65 -16.97 16.24 4.10
N ILE A 66 -15.84 16.50 3.44
CA ILE A 66 -15.81 17.13 2.12
C ILE A 66 -15.86 16.03 1.05
N LEU A 67 -17.01 15.93 0.37
CA LEU A 67 -17.23 15.01 -0.75
C LEU A 67 -17.31 15.81 -2.06
N PHE A 68 -16.49 15.43 -3.02
CA PHE A 68 -16.59 15.91 -4.40
C PHE A 68 -17.40 14.90 -5.19
N VAL A 69 -18.55 15.33 -5.69
CA VAL A 69 -19.41 14.51 -6.55
C VAL A 69 -19.18 14.93 -7.99
N VAL A 70 -18.75 13.98 -8.82
CA VAL A 70 -18.53 14.16 -10.26
C VAL A 70 -19.41 13.16 -10.99
N GLU A 71 -20.21 13.64 -11.93
CA GLU A 71 -21.06 12.79 -12.74
C GLU A 71 -20.35 12.48 -14.08
N ILE A 72 -20.22 11.19 -14.39
CA ILE A 72 -19.63 10.74 -15.66
C ILE A 72 -20.66 9.84 -16.36
N LYS A 73 -21.14 10.27 -17.53
CA LYS A 73 -22.12 9.54 -18.35
C LYS A 73 -23.40 9.14 -17.59
N GLY A 74 -23.92 10.01 -16.71
CA GLY A 74 -25.12 9.73 -15.94
C GLY A 74 -24.89 8.95 -14.64
N PHE A 75 -23.64 8.58 -14.32
CA PHE A 75 -23.29 7.89 -13.09
C PHE A 75 -22.59 8.85 -12.11
N PRO A 76 -23.14 9.07 -10.91
CA PRO A 76 -22.50 9.90 -9.90
C PRO A 76 -21.37 9.14 -9.22
N PHE A 77 -20.15 9.67 -9.32
CA PHE A 77 -18.99 9.24 -8.56
C PHE A 77 -18.74 10.23 -7.43
N SER A 78 -18.47 9.74 -6.23
CA SER A 78 -18.05 10.60 -5.13
C SER A 78 -16.65 10.22 -4.67
N ILE A 79 -15.82 11.23 -4.46
CA ILE A 79 -14.48 11.09 -3.88
C ILE A 79 -14.34 12.05 -2.71
N SER A 80 -13.85 11.57 -1.57
CA SER A 80 -13.60 12.42 -0.42
C SER A 80 -12.31 13.21 -0.59
N ALA A 81 -12.26 14.43 -0.03
CA ALA A 81 -11.02 15.20 0.05
C ALA A 81 -9.92 14.43 0.79
N PHE A 82 -10.29 13.56 1.73
CA PHE A 82 -9.38 12.64 2.40
C PHE A 82 -8.69 11.68 1.40
N ALA A 83 -9.45 11.05 0.51
CA ALA A 83 -8.89 10.15 -0.49
C ALA A 83 -7.91 10.89 -1.41
N ILE A 84 -8.26 12.11 -1.83
CA ILE A 84 -7.38 12.97 -2.64
C ILE A 84 -6.11 13.31 -1.87
N ALA A 85 -6.21 13.75 -0.61
CA ALA A 85 -5.06 14.10 0.22
C ALA A 85 -4.09 12.91 0.41
N VAL A 86 -4.62 11.70 0.64
CA VAL A 86 -3.80 10.49 0.74
C VAL A 86 -3.10 10.17 -0.58
N VAL A 87 -3.77 10.35 -1.72
CA VAL A 87 -3.16 10.13 -3.05
C VAL A 87 -2.05 11.15 -3.32
N VAL A 88 -2.29 12.44 -3.06
CA VAL A 88 -1.28 13.50 -3.24
C VAL A 88 -0.08 13.27 -2.34
N LEU A 89 -0.29 12.94 -1.07
CA LEU A 89 0.81 12.66 -0.14
C LEU A 89 1.64 11.46 -0.57
N LYS A 90 0.99 10.42 -1.08
CA LYS A 90 1.71 9.27 -1.67
C LYS A 90 2.52 9.69 -2.88
N PHE A 91 1.94 10.49 -3.77
CA PHE A 91 2.67 11.00 -4.92
C PHE A 91 3.92 11.77 -4.49
N LEU A 92 3.81 12.68 -3.51
CA LEU A 92 4.95 13.46 -2.99
C LEU A 92 6.04 12.64 -2.28
N ILE A 93 5.70 11.47 -1.72
CA ILE A 93 6.66 10.64 -0.98
C ILE A 93 7.37 9.64 -1.91
N PHE A 94 6.70 9.21 -2.98
CA PHE A 94 7.20 8.17 -3.88
C PHE A 94 7.63 8.67 -5.26
N TYR A 95 7.46 9.95 -5.57
CA TYR A 95 7.91 10.65 -6.78
C TYR A 95 8.66 11.94 -6.40
#